data_AF-A1RY33-F1
#
_entry.id   AF-A1RY33-F1
#
_cell.length_a   1.000
_cell.length_b   1.000
_cell.length_c   1.000
_cell.angle_alpha   90.00
_cell.angle_beta   90.00
_cell.angle_gamma   90.00
#
_symmetry.space_group_name_H-M   'P 1'
#
loop_
_entity.id
_entity.type
_entity.pdbx_description
1 polymer ?
#
loop_
_entity_poly.entity_id
_entity_poly.type
_entity_poly.pdbx_seq_one_letter_code
_entity_poly.pdbx_strand_id
1 'polypeptide(L)'
;MSDELRNVLSNLTDTERRIVEVYMQRGGSAKEIASLLNVSERTVYKALYKYRKLALEQGIDPSNFYLRKTIAGTAAKPVQQGVPSELLESIKQELVSELAKIVEESVQRALKSMLEDLVVPRQDQRAPVEPVKPAVLEPHYDQVLYRLSDVLEKLNYNIERLAEKIDRLDSSGTAKAIAHEPYSWQAKPITTEVSMPSYVQGNPWLEILSRRQ
;
A
#
# COMPACT_ATOMS: atom_id res chain seq x y z
N MET A 1 -17.79 15.60 -5.07
CA MET A 1 -16.92 16.81 -5.00
C MET A 1 -17.73 17.89 -4.30
N SER A 2 -17.26 18.38 -3.16
CA SER A 2 -17.92 19.48 -2.43
C SER A 2 -17.90 20.76 -3.28
N ASP A 3 -18.97 21.57 -3.22
CA ASP A 3 -19.09 22.79 -4.05
C ASP A 3 -18.00 23.84 -3.77
N GLU A 4 -17.45 23.84 -2.56
CA GLU A 4 -16.30 24.66 -2.15
C GLU A 4 -15.04 24.34 -2.96
N LEU A 5 -14.80 23.06 -3.28
CA LEU A 5 -13.66 22.63 -4.08
C LEU A 5 -13.79 23.08 -5.54
N ARG A 6 -15.02 23.10 -6.07
CA ARG A 6 -15.28 23.60 -7.43
C ARG A 6 -14.97 25.09 -7.54
N ASN A 7 -15.27 25.85 -6.50
CA ASN A 7 -14.94 27.27 -6.44
C ASN A 7 -13.43 27.51 -6.45
N VAL A 8 -12.66 26.75 -5.65
CA VAL A 8 -11.18 26.82 -5.66
C VAL A 8 -10.60 26.44 -7.02
N LEU A 9 -11.12 25.37 -7.65
CA LEU A 9 -10.66 24.90 -8.97
C LEU A 9 -11.02 25.86 -10.12
N SER A 10 -12.03 26.73 -9.94
CA SER A 10 -12.40 27.73 -10.94
C SER A 10 -11.33 28.80 -11.14
N ASN A 11 -10.56 29.10 -10.09
CA ASN A 11 -9.47 30.09 -10.08
C ASN A 11 -8.14 29.54 -10.64
N LEU A 12 -8.10 28.26 -11.03
CA LEU A 12 -6.95 27.62 -11.67
C LEU A 12 -7.11 27.62 -13.19
N THR A 13 -5.97 27.67 -13.89
CA THR A 13 -5.94 27.43 -15.35
C THR A 13 -6.31 25.99 -15.68
N ASP A 14 -6.75 25.71 -16.90
CA ASP A 14 -7.22 24.37 -17.30
C ASP A 14 -6.19 23.27 -17.04
N THR A 15 -4.91 23.55 -17.31
CA THR A 15 -3.81 22.63 -17.03
C THR A 15 -3.57 22.42 -15.54
N GLU A 16 -3.63 23.48 -14.74
CA GLU A 16 -3.47 23.39 -13.28
C GLU A 16 -4.64 22.63 -12.64
N ARG A 17 -5.87 22.89 -13.12
CA ARG A 17 -7.08 22.20 -12.69
C ARG A 17 -6.96 20.71 -12.96
N ARG A 18 -6.53 20.34 -14.17
CA ARG A 18 -6.36 18.93 -14.55
C ARG A 18 -5.34 18.21 -13.68
N ILE A 19 -4.23 18.88 -13.34
CA ILE A 19 -3.20 18.35 -12.42
C ILE A 19 -3.80 18.07 -11.04
N VAL A 20 -4.55 19.03 -10.48
CA VAL A 20 -5.15 18.89 -9.15
C VAL A 20 -6.23 17.80 -9.13
N GLU A 21 -7.07 17.72 -10.17
CA GLU A 21 -8.07 16.66 -10.32
C GLU A 21 -7.43 15.27 -10.31
N VAL A 22 -6.37 15.08 -11.11
CA VAL A 22 -5.65 13.80 -11.18
C VAL A 22 -5.02 13.48 -9.81
N TYR A 23 -4.42 14.47 -9.15
CA TYR A 23 -3.88 14.30 -7.80
C TYR A 23 -4.97 13.92 -6.79
N MET A 24 -6.17 14.50 -6.87
CA MET A 24 -7.26 14.17 -5.93
C MET A 24 -7.85 12.78 -6.17
N GLN A 25 -7.99 12.37 -7.43
CA GLN A 25 -8.56 11.07 -7.79
C GLN A 25 -7.62 9.91 -7.53
N ARG A 26 -6.35 10.04 -7.95
CA ARG A 26 -5.36 8.96 -7.91
C ARG A 26 -4.35 9.09 -6.79
N GLY A 27 -4.13 10.30 -6.28
CA GLY A 27 -2.93 10.61 -5.50
C GLY A 27 -1.66 10.45 -6.34
N GLY A 28 -0.52 10.33 -5.69
CA GLY A 28 0.73 9.95 -6.33
C GLY A 28 1.82 11.01 -6.29
N SER A 29 3.00 10.61 -6.77
CA SER A 29 4.16 11.49 -6.84
C SER A 29 4.00 12.53 -7.94
N ALA A 30 4.61 13.71 -7.75
CA ALA A 30 4.67 14.75 -8.78
C ALA A 30 5.23 14.22 -10.11
N LYS A 31 6.16 13.25 -10.05
CA LYS A 31 6.76 12.58 -11.22
C LYS A 31 5.77 11.73 -12.02
N GLU A 32 4.88 11.02 -11.33
CA GLU A 32 3.87 10.16 -11.96
C GLU A 32 2.81 11.02 -12.66
N ILE A 33 2.37 12.10 -12.00
CA ILE A 33 1.38 13.03 -12.55
C ILE A 33 1.97 13.80 -13.74
N ALA A 34 3.24 14.22 -13.62
CA ALA A 34 3.99 14.86 -14.70
C ALA A 34 4.04 13.97 -15.96
N SER A 35 4.37 12.69 -15.77
CA SER A 35 4.44 11.72 -16.87
C SER A 35 3.07 11.46 -17.51
N LEU A 36 2.00 11.42 -16.71
CA LEU A 36 0.64 11.14 -17.20
C LEU A 36 0.06 12.31 -18.00
N LEU A 37 0.28 13.54 -17.55
CA LEU A 37 -0.25 14.75 -18.18
C LEU A 37 0.74 15.40 -19.17
N ASN A 38 1.88 14.76 -19.41
CA ASN A 38 2.97 15.23 -20.26
C ASN A 38 3.42 16.67 -19.95
N VAL A 39 3.57 16.98 -18.66
CA VAL A 39 4.02 18.28 -18.14
C VAL A 39 5.23 18.10 -17.24
N SER A 40 6.02 19.17 -17.05
CA SER A 40 7.17 19.11 -16.16
C SER A 40 6.76 18.95 -14.68
N GLU A 41 7.57 18.25 -13.89
CA GLU A 41 7.36 18.11 -12.44
C GLU A 41 7.22 19.47 -11.75
N ARG A 42 7.99 20.47 -12.20
CA ARG A 42 7.90 21.86 -11.71
C ARG A 42 6.50 22.45 -11.89
N THR A 43 5.84 22.16 -13.00
CA THR A 43 4.47 22.63 -13.28
C THR A 43 3.48 21.97 -12.33
N VAL A 44 3.68 20.68 -12.03
CA VAL A 44 2.89 19.96 -11.03
C VAL A 44 3.06 20.61 -9.65
N TYR A 45 4.29 20.82 -9.18
CA TYR A 45 4.53 21.50 -7.90
C TYR A 45 3.92 22.90 -7.83
N LYS A 46 4.03 23.70 -8.89
CA LYS A 46 3.41 25.04 -8.95
C LYS A 46 1.90 24.96 -8.88
N ALA A 47 1.27 24.07 -9.63
CA ALA A 47 -0.18 23.88 -9.62
C ALA A 47 -0.67 23.47 -8.22
N LEU A 48 0.00 22.50 -7.60
CA LEU A 48 -0.32 22.03 -6.24
C LEU A 48 -0.10 23.11 -5.18
N TYR A 49 0.94 23.93 -5.32
CA TYR A 49 1.18 25.06 -4.43
C TYR A 49 0.09 26.13 -4.55
N LYS A 50 -0.27 26.51 -5.78
CA LYS A 50 -1.30 27.51 -6.06
C LYS A 50 -2.67 27.06 -5.52
N TYR A 51 -3.02 25.80 -5.75
CA TYR A 51 -4.23 25.19 -5.20
C TYR A 51 -4.26 25.27 -3.66
N ARG A 52 -3.18 24.88 -2.98
CA ARG A 52 -3.11 24.92 -1.50
C ARG A 52 -3.25 26.34 -0.96
N LYS A 53 -2.64 27.32 -1.62
CA LYS A 53 -2.77 28.73 -1.23
C LYS A 53 -4.21 29.21 -1.35
N LEU A 54 -4.88 28.89 -2.46
CA LEU A 54 -6.28 29.25 -2.68
C LEU A 54 -7.23 28.51 -1.74
N ALA A 55 -6.94 27.24 -1.42
CA ALA A 55 -7.70 26.48 -0.43
C ALA A 55 -7.62 27.13 0.96
N LEU A 56 -6.42 27.57 1.37
CA LEU A 56 -6.21 28.28 2.63
C LEU A 56 -6.97 29.61 2.69
N GLU A 57 -6.96 30.38 1.59
CA GLU A 57 -7.71 31.65 1.46
C GLU A 57 -9.23 31.44 1.56
N GLN A 58 -9.74 30.26 1.19
CA GLN A 58 -11.14 29.87 1.32
C GLN A 58 -11.44 29.15 2.66
N GLY A 59 -10.49 29.11 3.60
CA GLY A 59 -10.66 28.48 4.91
C GLY A 59 -10.62 26.95 4.91
N ILE A 60 -10.22 26.32 3.80
CA ILE A 60 -10.10 24.87 3.67
C ILE A 60 -8.70 24.46 4.13
N ASP A 61 -8.61 23.60 5.15
CA ASP A 61 -7.32 23.12 5.66
C ASP A 61 -6.63 22.20 4.61
N PRO A 62 -5.44 22.59 4.08
CA PRO A 62 -4.71 21.81 3.11
C PRO A 62 -3.98 20.60 3.71
N SER A 63 -4.04 20.36 5.03
CA SER A 63 -3.33 19.25 5.71
C SER A 63 -3.68 17.86 5.12
N ASN A 64 -4.93 17.66 4.71
CA ASN A 64 -5.37 16.44 4.01
C ASN A 64 -4.66 16.22 2.66
N PHE A 65 -4.09 17.27 2.08
CA PHE A 65 -3.41 17.23 0.79
C PHE A 65 -1.97 16.73 0.88
N TYR A 66 -1.28 17.02 2.00
CA TYR A 66 0.12 16.65 2.23
C TYR A 66 0.31 15.19 2.67
N LEU A 67 -0.76 14.56 3.13
CA LEU A 67 -0.72 13.24 3.75
C LEU A 67 -1.04 12.09 2.80
N ARG A 68 -1.35 12.35 1.52
CA ARG A 68 -1.49 11.29 0.51
C ARG A 68 -0.13 10.81 0.05
N LYS A 69 0.65 10.20 0.96
CA LYS A 69 1.68 9.24 0.55
C LYS A 69 0.97 8.14 -0.24
N THR A 70 1.56 7.75 -1.36
CA THR A 70 1.16 6.61 -2.17
C THR A 70 0.74 5.44 -1.27
N ILE A 71 -0.45 4.90 -1.50
CA ILE A 71 -1.02 3.75 -0.77
C ILE A 71 -0.08 2.51 -0.82
N ALA A 72 0.95 2.52 -1.68
CA ALA A 72 1.93 1.45 -1.86
C ALA A 72 3.22 1.58 -1.01
N GLY A 73 3.37 2.59 -0.15
CA GLY A 73 4.65 2.86 0.51
C GLY A 73 4.55 3.05 2.01
N THR A 74 5.00 2.03 2.76
CA THR A 74 5.42 2.05 4.17
C THR A 74 4.33 2.17 5.24
N ALA A 75 4.30 1.13 6.09
CA ALA A 75 3.75 1.13 7.42
C ALA A 75 4.27 2.32 8.23
N ALA A 76 3.52 3.42 8.24
CA ALA A 76 3.64 4.48 9.22
C ALA A 76 2.63 4.19 10.33
N LYS A 77 3.13 4.04 11.56
CA LYS A 77 2.33 3.94 12.78
C LYS A 77 1.17 4.95 12.73
N PRO A 78 -0.10 4.52 12.91
CA PRO A 78 -1.18 5.49 13.02
C PRO A 78 -0.97 6.30 14.31
N VAL A 79 -0.83 7.61 14.15
CA VAL A 79 -1.02 8.56 15.23
C VAL A 79 -2.45 8.38 15.69
N GLN A 80 -2.61 7.82 16.90
CA GLN A 80 -3.87 7.60 17.57
C GLN A 80 -4.53 8.97 17.84
N GLN A 81 -5.33 9.46 16.90
CA GLN A 81 -6.48 10.29 17.27
C GLN A 81 -7.55 9.31 17.75
N GLY A 82 -7.73 9.27 19.07
CA GLY A 82 -8.48 8.25 19.78
C GLY A 82 -9.96 8.22 19.38
N VAL A 83 -10.30 7.21 18.57
CA VAL A 83 -11.59 6.53 18.73
C VAL A 83 -11.40 5.60 19.94
N PRO A 84 -12.27 5.63 20.96
CA PRO A 84 -12.09 4.80 22.16
C PRO A 84 -12.01 3.32 21.74
N SER A 85 -10.96 2.64 22.20
CA SER A 85 -10.63 1.25 21.82
C SER A 85 -11.82 0.31 21.98
N GLU A 86 -12.67 0.57 22.96
CA GLU A 86 -13.89 -0.19 23.26
C GLU A 86 -14.93 -0.12 22.14
N LEU A 87 -15.13 1.05 21.50
CA LEU A 87 -16.04 1.18 20.36
C LEU A 87 -15.48 0.47 19.14
N LEU A 88 -14.15 0.52 18.94
CA LEU A 88 -13.50 -0.17 17.83
C LEU A 88 -13.57 -1.69 18.00
N GLU A 89 -13.41 -2.18 19.22
CA GLU A 89 -13.56 -3.61 19.54
C GLU A 89 -15.01 -4.07 19.38
N SER A 90 -15.98 -3.24 19.78
CA SER A 90 -17.41 -3.52 19.59
C SER A 90 -17.77 -3.61 18.11
N ILE A 91 -17.33 -2.64 17.29
CA ILE A 91 -17.57 -2.65 15.84
C ILE A 91 -16.87 -3.84 15.18
N LYS A 92 -15.64 -4.17 15.60
CA LYS A 92 -14.94 -5.36 15.10
C LYS A 92 -15.69 -6.64 15.44
N GLN A 93 -16.18 -6.79 16.66
CA GLN A 93 -16.94 -7.97 17.08
C GLN A 93 -18.26 -8.09 16.32
N GLU A 94 -18.96 -6.97 16.12
CA GLU A 94 -20.19 -6.92 15.33
C GLU A 94 -19.93 -7.34 13.88
N LEU A 95 -18.95 -6.73 13.21
CA LEU A 95 -18.59 -7.07 11.82
C LEU A 95 -18.10 -8.51 11.66
N VAL A 96 -17.31 -9.03 12.60
CA VAL A 96 -16.86 -10.43 12.56
C VAL A 96 -18.06 -11.37 12.71
N SER A 97 -19.03 -11.03 13.56
CA SER A 97 -20.24 -11.84 13.72
C SER A 97 -21.13 -11.81 12.47
N GLU A 98 -21.26 -10.66 11.80
CA GLU A 98 -22.01 -10.53 10.56
C GLU A 98 -21.32 -11.27 9.41
N LEU A 99 -20.00 -11.10 9.27
CA LEU A 99 -19.22 -11.81 8.26
C LEU A 99 -19.25 -13.32 8.49
N ALA A 100 -19.20 -13.79 9.74
CA ALA A 100 -19.32 -15.21 10.05
C ALA A 100 -20.68 -15.77 9.60
N LYS A 101 -21.78 -15.05 9.86
CA LYS A 101 -23.12 -15.45 9.37
C LYS A 101 -23.20 -15.49 7.86
N ILE A 102 -22.70 -14.46 7.18
CA ILE A 102 -22.70 -14.39 5.71
C ILE A 102 -21.86 -15.52 5.10
N VAL A 103 -20.68 -15.78 5.69
CA VAL A 103 -19.80 -16.86 5.24
C VAL A 103 -20.47 -18.20 5.48
N GLU A 104 -21.07 -18.43 6.65
CA GLU A 104 -21.80 -19.66 6.95
C GLU A 104 -22.96 -19.88 5.97
N GLU A 105 -23.79 -18.87 5.72
CA GLU A 105 -24.87 -18.94 4.73
C GLU A 105 -24.34 -19.21 3.32
N SER A 106 -23.22 -18.61 2.94
CA SER A 106 -22.59 -18.82 1.64
C SER A 106 -22.02 -20.24 1.50
N VAL A 107 -21.40 -20.78 2.56
CA VAL A 107 -20.85 -22.13 2.61
C VAL A 107 -21.97 -23.16 2.63
N GLN A 108 -23.01 -22.94 3.43
CA GLN A 108 -24.21 -23.80 3.43
C GLN A 108 -24.90 -23.80 2.07
N ARG A 109 -25.00 -22.65 1.40
CA ARG A 109 -25.58 -22.57 0.04
C ARG A 109 -24.70 -23.27 -0.99
N ALA A 110 -23.38 -23.09 -0.92
CA ALA A 110 -22.43 -23.76 -1.81
C ALA A 110 -22.44 -25.28 -1.60
N LEU A 111 -22.43 -25.75 -0.35
CA LEU A 111 -22.52 -27.17 -0.02
C LEU A 111 -23.87 -27.77 -0.43
N LYS A 112 -24.99 -27.06 -0.23
CA LYS A 112 -26.30 -27.50 -0.72
C LYS A 112 -26.33 -27.57 -2.25
N SER A 113 -25.79 -26.58 -2.95
CA SER A 113 -25.68 -26.60 -4.41
C SER A 113 -24.82 -27.75 -4.91
N MET A 114 -23.67 -28.01 -4.28
CA MET A 114 -22.81 -29.15 -4.65
C MET A 114 -23.48 -30.49 -4.32
N LEU A 115 -24.23 -30.57 -3.22
CA LEU A 115 -24.98 -31.76 -2.87
C LEU A 115 -26.14 -31.98 -3.83
N GLU A 116 -26.85 -30.93 -4.25
CA GLU A 116 -27.91 -31.00 -5.27
C GLU A 116 -27.34 -31.42 -6.62
N ASP A 117 -26.18 -30.90 -7.03
CA ASP A 117 -25.48 -31.33 -8.25
C ASP A 117 -25.03 -32.80 -8.22
N LEU A 118 -24.81 -33.36 -7.02
CA LEU A 118 -24.48 -34.77 -6.81
C LEU A 118 -25.72 -35.66 -6.61
N VAL A 119 -26.81 -35.11 -6.09
CA VAL A 119 -28.07 -35.82 -5.76
C VAL A 119 -29.05 -35.82 -6.92
N VAL A 120 -28.99 -34.87 -7.86
CA VAL A 120 -29.67 -34.99 -9.15
C VAL A 120 -28.96 -36.11 -9.92
N PRO A 121 -29.58 -37.28 -10.09
CA PRO A 121 -29.01 -38.31 -10.94
C PRO A 121 -28.98 -37.72 -12.35
N ARG A 122 -27.88 -37.91 -13.08
CA ARG A 122 -27.89 -37.86 -14.55
C ARG A 122 -28.98 -38.81 -15.03
N GLN A 123 -30.17 -38.26 -15.23
CA GLN A 123 -31.33 -38.97 -15.73
C GLN A 123 -31.27 -38.96 -17.24
N ASP A 124 -30.19 -39.53 -17.78
CA ASP A 124 -30.12 -39.92 -19.17
C ASP A 124 -29.78 -41.40 -19.23
N GLN A 125 -30.69 -42.11 -19.91
CA GLN A 125 -30.64 -43.50 -20.36
C GLN A 125 -31.23 -44.55 -19.40
N ARG A 126 -32.53 -44.73 -19.59
CA ARG A 126 -33.35 -45.86 -19.20
C ARG A 126 -32.99 -47.07 -20.11
N ALA A 127 -32.41 -48.12 -19.56
CA ALA A 127 -32.59 -49.51 -20.01
C ALA A 127 -32.32 -50.48 -18.83
N PRO A 128 -32.98 -51.65 -18.76
CA PRO A 128 -33.17 -52.36 -17.49
C PRO A 128 -32.26 -53.60 -17.29
N VAL A 129 -32.18 -54.01 -16.01
CA VAL A 129 -31.87 -55.36 -15.44
C VAL A 129 -30.39 -55.68 -15.08
N GLU A 130 -30.06 -55.68 -13.77
CA GLU A 130 -29.73 -56.85 -12.92
C GLU A 130 -29.09 -56.43 -11.56
N PRO A 131 -29.27 -57.20 -10.46
CA PRO A 131 -28.76 -56.85 -9.13
C PRO A 131 -27.45 -57.59 -8.80
N VAL A 132 -26.30 -56.89 -8.72
CA VAL A 132 -25.03 -57.53 -8.28
C VAL A 132 -24.19 -56.60 -7.38
N LYS A 133 -24.14 -56.98 -6.09
CA LYS A 133 -23.09 -56.87 -5.05
C LYS A 133 -22.49 -55.50 -4.65
N PRO A 134 -22.26 -55.27 -3.32
CA PRO A 134 -21.56 -54.09 -2.83
C PRO A 134 -20.05 -54.32 -2.91
N ALA A 135 -19.35 -53.56 -3.74
CA ALA A 135 -17.90 -53.66 -3.81
C ALA A 135 -17.26 -52.30 -4.13
N VAL A 136 -16.49 -51.82 -3.14
CA VAL A 136 -15.35 -50.89 -3.24
C VAL A 136 -15.67 -49.39 -3.36
N LEU A 137 -15.69 -48.73 -2.20
CA LEU A 137 -15.65 -47.26 -2.01
C LEU A 137 -14.21 -46.68 -2.00
N GLU A 138 -13.24 -47.33 -2.66
CA GLU A 138 -11.81 -46.97 -2.55
C GLU A 138 -11.15 -46.78 -3.93
N PRO A 139 -11.48 -45.68 -4.64
CA PRO A 139 -10.45 -45.04 -5.49
C PRO A 139 -10.38 -43.51 -5.30
N HIS A 140 -11.22 -42.93 -4.46
CA HIS A 140 -11.32 -41.47 -4.33
C HIS A 140 -10.32 -40.89 -3.31
N TYR A 141 -10.01 -41.63 -2.25
CA TYR A 141 -9.08 -41.18 -1.20
C TYR A 141 -7.65 -41.03 -1.72
N ASP A 142 -7.17 -41.98 -2.53
CA ASP A 142 -5.86 -41.87 -3.17
C ASP A 142 -5.76 -40.60 -4.03
N GLN A 143 -6.80 -40.30 -4.81
CA GLN A 143 -6.81 -39.11 -5.66
C GLN A 143 -6.83 -37.80 -4.86
N VAL A 144 -7.51 -37.79 -3.71
CA VAL A 144 -7.49 -36.65 -2.76
C VAL A 144 -6.12 -36.52 -2.10
N LEU A 145 -5.50 -37.63 -1.69
CA LEU A 145 -4.16 -37.64 -1.09
C LEU A 145 -3.09 -37.18 -2.08
N TYR A 146 -3.16 -37.62 -3.34
CA TYR A 146 -2.26 -37.15 -4.40
C TYR A 146 -2.44 -35.66 -4.68
N ARG A 147 -3.68 -35.16 -4.72
CA ARG A 147 -3.94 -33.71 -4.87
C ARG A 147 -3.42 -32.92 -3.67
N LEU A 148 -3.61 -33.42 -2.46
CA LEU A 148 -3.13 -32.76 -1.24
C LEU A 148 -1.61 -32.72 -1.22
N SER A 149 -0.94 -33.82 -1.60
CA SER A 149 0.52 -33.88 -1.77
C SER A 149 1.02 -32.85 -2.78
N ASP A 150 0.40 -32.77 -3.96
CA ASP A 150 0.77 -31.80 -5.01
C ASP A 150 0.56 -30.34 -4.56
N VAL A 151 -0.52 -30.07 -3.83
CA VAL A 151 -0.76 -28.74 -3.24
C VAL A 151 0.26 -28.41 -2.16
N LEU A 152 0.64 -29.36 -1.30
CA LEU A 152 1.67 -29.16 -0.29
C LEU A 152 3.05 -28.93 -0.91
N GLU A 153 3.42 -29.67 -1.96
CA GLU A 153 4.68 -29.46 -2.67
C GLU A 153 4.73 -28.07 -3.32
N LYS A 154 3.64 -27.64 -3.96
CA LYS A 154 3.53 -26.28 -4.52
C LYS A 154 3.61 -25.21 -3.45
N LEU A 155 2.99 -25.44 -2.29
CA LEU A 155 3.04 -24.51 -1.17
C LEU A 155 4.47 -24.43 -0.62
N ASN A 156 5.15 -25.56 -0.44
CA ASN A 156 6.53 -25.61 0.01
C ASN A 156 7.47 -24.89 -0.96
N TYR A 157 7.33 -25.15 -2.27
CA TYR A 157 8.07 -24.42 -3.31
C TYR A 157 7.81 -22.91 -3.26
N ASN A 158 6.58 -22.49 -3.02
CA ASN A 158 6.24 -21.08 -2.89
C ASN A 158 6.85 -20.46 -1.64
N ILE A 159 6.90 -21.17 -0.51
CA ILE A 159 7.57 -20.73 0.72
C ILE A 159 9.06 -20.59 0.48
N GLU A 160 9.71 -21.59 -0.11
CA GLU A 160 11.14 -21.55 -0.43
C GLU A 160 11.46 -20.38 -1.36
N ARG A 161 10.67 -20.19 -2.42
CA ARG A 161 10.83 -19.07 -3.35
C ARG A 161 10.56 -17.71 -2.69
N LEU A 162 9.64 -17.65 -1.73
CA LEU A 162 9.40 -16.44 -0.94
C LEU A 162 10.59 -16.16 -0.02
N ALA A 163 11.11 -17.17 0.67
CA ALA A 163 12.29 -17.08 1.52
C ALA A 163 13.50 -16.59 0.72
N GLU A 164 13.77 -17.16 -0.46
CA GLU A 164 14.82 -16.67 -1.35
C GLU A 164 14.63 -15.21 -1.76
N LYS A 165 13.39 -14.78 -2.00
CA LYS A 165 13.10 -13.38 -2.36
C LYS A 165 13.30 -12.45 -1.17
N ILE A 166 12.93 -12.88 0.03
CA ILE A 166 13.17 -12.15 1.28
C ILE A 166 14.68 -12.05 1.53
N ASP A 167 15.43 -13.14 1.41
CA ASP A 167 16.89 -13.14 1.55
C ASP A 167 17.58 -12.23 0.53
N ARG A 168 17.10 -12.19 -0.71
CA ARG A 168 17.57 -11.25 -1.74
C ARG A 168 17.25 -9.80 -1.38
N LEU A 169 16.10 -9.54 -0.77
CA LEU A 169 15.70 -8.21 -0.33
C LEU A 169 16.48 -7.76 0.91
N ASP A 170 16.75 -8.65 1.87
CA ASP A 170 17.56 -8.38 3.06
C ASP A 170 19.04 -8.20 2.69
N SER A 171 19.55 -9.00 1.75
CA SER A 171 20.89 -8.80 1.17
C SER A 171 20.98 -7.50 0.37
N SER A 172 19.93 -7.14 -0.37
CA SER A 172 19.87 -5.87 -1.11
C SER A 172 19.63 -4.66 -0.21
N GLY A 173 19.01 -4.84 0.97
CA GLY A 173 18.74 -3.81 1.97
C GLY A 173 19.96 -3.53 2.85
N THR A 174 20.82 -4.53 3.07
CA THR A 174 22.06 -4.38 3.85
C THR A 174 23.27 -4.01 2.99
N ALA A 175 23.33 -4.42 1.71
CA ALA A 175 24.43 -4.07 0.80
C ALA A 175 24.38 -2.62 0.25
N LYS A 176 23.35 -1.84 0.59
CA LYS A 176 23.30 -0.38 0.38
C LYS A 176 23.26 0.40 1.70
N ALA A 177 23.73 -0.20 2.79
CA ALA A 177 24.37 0.59 3.83
C ALA A 177 25.66 1.15 3.21
N ILE A 178 25.57 2.38 2.70
CA ILE A 178 26.70 3.24 2.42
C ILE A 178 27.67 3.05 3.59
N ALA A 179 28.86 2.53 3.29
CA ALA A 179 30.00 2.57 4.17
C ALA A 179 30.28 4.04 4.48
N HIS A 180 29.58 4.57 5.49
CA HIS A 180 30.12 5.62 6.31
C HIS A 180 31.32 4.97 6.98
N GLU A 181 32.50 5.24 6.43
CA GLU A 181 33.71 5.20 7.24
C GLU A 181 33.38 5.89 8.57
N PRO A 182 33.67 5.25 9.72
CA PRO A 182 33.67 5.97 10.97
C PRO A 182 34.79 7.01 10.82
N TYR A 183 34.40 8.27 10.57
CA TYR A 183 35.30 9.41 10.57
C TYR A 183 35.79 9.56 12.02
N SER A 184 36.78 8.73 12.35
CA SER A 184 37.52 8.84 13.59
C SER A 184 38.25 10.18 13.52
N TRP A 185 38.11 10.97 14.57
CA TRP A 185 38.86 12.18 14.79
C TRP A 185 40.33 11.86 15.05
N GLN A 186 41.02 11.26 14.07
CA GLN A 186 42.47 11.19 14.05
C GLN A 186 42.97 12.48 13.43
N ALA A 187 43.26 13.43 14.32
CA ALA A 187 43.96 14.66 14.04
C ALA A 187 45.21 14.38 13.19
N LYS A 188 45.14 14.69 11.90
CA LYS A 188 46.33 15.02 11.11
C LYS A 188 46.59 16.50 11.33
N PRO A 189 47.78 16.91 11.81
CA PRO A 189 48.11 18.31 11.96
C PRO A 189 48.28 18.91 10.56
N ILE A 190 47.22 19.54 10.05
CA ILE A 190 47.32 20.39 8.87
C ILE A 190 47.84 21.73 9.37
N THR A 191 49.10 21.95 9.06
CA THR A 191 49.82 23.22 9.07
C THR A 191 48.95 24.35 8.54
N THR A 192 48.75 25.35 9.40
CA THR A 192 48.61 26.79 9.11
C THR A 192 48.19 27.18 7.70
N GLU A 193 46.93 27.59 7.55
CA GLU A 193 46.46 28.82 6.90
C GLU A 193 44.96 28.88 7.26
N VAL A 194 44.62 29.62 8.31
CA VAL A 194 43.23 29.79 8.80
C VAL A 194 42.50 30.74 7.86
N SER A 195 42.13 30.25 6.67
CA SER A 195 41.19 30.91 5.79
C SER A 195 39.84 30.21 5.92
N MET A 196 38.82 30.96 6.35
CA MET A 196 37.45 30.44 6.37
C MET A 196 37.07 29.99 4.95
N PRO A 197 36.39 28.84 4.80
CA PRO A 197 35.94 28.37 3.50
C PRO A 197 35.12 29.44 2.76
N SER A 198 35.33 29.57 1.45
CA SER A 198 34.78 30.66 0.62
C SER A 198 33.25 30.81 0.67
N TYR A 199 32.52 29.75 1.01
CA TYR A 199 31.06 29.74 1.17
C TYR A 199 30.57 30.31 2.52
N VAL A 200 31.48 30.48 3.49
CA VAL A 200 31.22 31.09 4.81
C VAL A 200 31.53 32.59 4.76
N GLN A 201 32.39 33.01 3.83
CA GLN A 201 32.86 34.38 3.68
C GLN A 201 31.73 35.26 3.11
N GLY A 202 31.31 36.26 3.89
CA GLY A 202 30.22 37.17 3.50
C GLY A 202 28.80 36.67 3.83
N ASN A 203 28.66 35.65 4.68
CA ASN A 203 27.34 35.21 5.13
C ASN A 203 26.84 36.08 6.32
N PRO A 204 25.85 36.97 6.12
CA PRO A 204 25.36 37.89 7.15
C PRO A 204 24.67 37.17 8.32
N TRP A 205 24.26 35.90 8.13
CA TRP A 205 23.59 35.12 9.17
C TRP A 205 24.55 34.61 10.25
N LEU A 206 25.85 34.53 9.96
CA LEU A 206 26.84 34.08 10.94
C LEU A 206 26.98 35.07 12.10
N GLU A 207 26.92 36.36 11.82
CA GLU A 207 26.92 37.41 12.85
C GLU A 207 25.64 37.40 13.70
N ILE A 208 24.51 37.02 13.11
CA ILE A 208 23.23 36.92 13.82
C ILE A 208 23.23 35.68 14.74
N LEU A 209 23.82 34.57 14.26
CA LEU A 209 23.91 33.32 15.01
C LEU A 209 24.94 33.39 16.13
N SER A 210 26.07 34.07 15.94
CA SER A 210 27.08 34.23 17.00
C SER A 210 26.59 35.09 18.17
N ARG A 211 25.67 36.03 17.92
CA ARG A 211 25.07 36.90 18.96
C ARG A 211 23.98 36.23 19.79
N ARG A 212 23.57 35.00 19.45
CA ARG A 212 22.50 34.26 20.15
C ARG A 212 23.03 33.22 21.15
N GLN A 213 24.34 33.18 21.41
CA GLN A 213 24.94 32.41 22.51
C GLN A 213 25.13 33.25 23.77
#